data_AF-A0A957CPG0-F1
#
_entry.id   AF-A0A957CPG0-F1
#
_cell.length_a   1.000
_cell.length_b   1.000
_cell.length_c   1.000
_cell.angle_alpha   90.00
_cell.angle_beta   90.00
_cell.angle_gamma   90.00
#
_symmetry.space_group_name_H-M   'P 1'
#
loop_
_entity.id
_entity.type
_entity.pdbx_description
1 polymer ?
#
loop_
_entity_poly.entity_id
_entity_poly.type
_entity_poly.pdbx_seq_one_letter_code
_entity_poly.pdbx_strand_id
1 'polypeptide(L)'
;MIEDSKLNGKDNERTFSSQVDHYMQEARSTFMSVSGTLGLICAALPPALMFAFASHHALVPLIGHYGALTVAIALAIALEATGVKVAHTALDFFATWREGDREALAGFVTASILTGVYLASGAIAIIQFDNNPTIRLAGLLSYAVAAIMYIGSGLEMMLRSRKAGAFTLMRQQMEAWQAKAKDLQTKLQAAAQSVGVLERTKAQHESRIAELESKVQPLERQVRELEKRNNQLATANQHLERQVAQLHDSDRILQAFNPLVQDIGRLLTGDAITQAEIATRHNTSESTVSRMKSQLNGKAGG
;
A
#
# COMPACT_ATOMS: atom_id res chain seq x y z
N MET A 1 -5.83 30.92 25.91
CA MET A 1 -5.36 32.26 25.51
C MET A 1 -3.83 32.44 25.53
N ILE A 2 -3.05 31.59 26.21
CA ILE A 2 -1.57 31.64 26.19
C ILE A 2 -0.96 30.66 25.14
N GLU A 3 -1.72 29.69 24.63
CA GLU A 3 -1.23 28.75 23.60
C GLU A 3 -1.25 29.32 22.17
N ASP A 4 -2.17 30.25 21.85
CA ASP A 4 -2.25 30.85 20.50
C ASP A 4 -1.09 31.80 20.18
N SER A 5 -0.43 32.37 21.20
CA SER A 5 0.72 33.27 20.96
C SER A 5 2.01 32.51 20.60
N LYS A 6 2.11 31.22 20.96
CA LYS A 6 3.29 30.39 20.64
C LYS A 6 3.25 29.81 19.22
N LEU A 7 2.05 29.63 18.65
CA LEU A 7 1.91 29.15 17.27
C LEU A 7 2.26 30.24 16.25
N ASN A 8 1.89 31.50 16.52
CA ASN A 8 2.15 32.62 15.61
C ASN A 8 3.65 32.99 15.49
N GLY A 9 4.47 32.69 16.51
CA GLY A 9 5.92 32.94 16.48
C GLY A 9 6.67 32.00 15.52
N LYS A 10 6.24 30.73 15.42
CA LYS A 10 6.92 29.73 14.57
C LYS A 10 6.71 29.96 13.07
N ASP A 11 5.57 30.51 12.69
CA ASP A 11 5.29 30.83 11.27
C ASP A 11 6.07 32.08 10.82
N ASN A 12 6.25 33.06 11.71
CA ASN A 12 7.10 34.22 11.42
C ASN A 12 8.59 33.86 11.28
N GLU A 13 9.12 32.95 12.11
CA GLU A 13 10.50 32.47 11.99
C GLU A 13 10.74 31.71 10.67
N ARG A 14 9.78 30.88 10.23
CA ARG A 14 9.86 30.19 8.92
C ARG A 14 9.85 31.17 7.75
N THR A 15 9.04 32.22 7.84
CA THR A 15 8.93 33.24 6.79
C THR A 15 10.21 34.07 6.69
N PHE A 16 10.81 34.43 7.82
CA PHE A 16 12.06 35.16 7.86
C PHE A 16 13.25 34.32 7.36
N SER A 17 13.38 33.06 7.78
CA SER A 17 14.42 32.16 7.26
C SER A 17 14.31 31.99 5.76
N SER A 18 13.09 31.81 5.23
CA SER A 18 12.87 31.71 3.78
C SER A 18 13.23 32.99 3.02
N GLN A 19 12.98 34.17 3.60
CA GLN A 19 13.38 35.44 2.98
C GLN A 19 14.90 35.62 2.99
N VAL A 20 15.56 35.30 4.10
CA VAL A 20 17.02 35.38 4.21
C VAL A 20 17.70 34.41 3.24
N ASP A 21 17.19 33.19 3.12
CA ASP A 21 17.70 32.21 2.15
C ASP A 21 17.53 32.69 0.70
N HIS A 22 16.40 33.34 0.38
CA HIS A 22 16.16 33.94 -0.93
C HIS A 22 17.16 35.06 -1.23
N TYR A 23 17.34 36.02 -0.31
CA TYR A 23 18.29 37.12 -0.48
C TYR A 23 19.74 36.63 -0.56
N MET A 24 20.11 35.60 0.21
CA MET A 24 21.45 35.02 0.15
C MET A 24 21.68 34.25 -1.16
N GLN A 25 20.67 33.58 -1.71
CA GLN A 25 20.77 32.95 -3.03
C GLN A 25 20.89 33.99 -4.15
N GLU A 26 20.15 35.09 -4.07
CA GLU A 26 20.20 36.19 -5.05
C GLU A 26 21.51 36.97 -4.96
N ALA A 27 22.01 37.25 -3.76
CA ALA A 27 23.32 37.88 -3.56
C ALA A 27 24.45 36.97 -4.05
N ARG A 28 24.36 35.66 -3.80
CA ARG A 28 25.33 34.67 -4.28
C ARG A 28 25.29 34.52 -5.80
N SER A 29 24.12 34.51 -6.43
CA SER A 29 24.01 34.43 -7.89
C SER A 29 24.58 35.70 -8.54
N THR A 30 24.30 36.87 -7.97
CA THR A 30 24.82 38.16 -8.43
C THR A 30 26.33 38.25 -8.25
N PHE A 31 26.86 37.85 -7.09
CA PHE A 31 28.30 37.82 -6.83
C PHE A 31 29.03 36.84 -7.76
N MET A 32 28.47 35.66 -8.01
CA MET A 32 29.06 34.69 -8.94
C MET A 32 28.99 35.17 -10.40
N SER A 33 27.94 35.91 -10.77
CA SER A 33 27.82 36.54 -12.08
C SER A 33 28.86 37.66 -12.28
N VAL A 34 29.00 38.53 -11.27
CA VAL A 34 29.95 39.66 -11.30
C VAL A 34 31.40 39.18 -11.21
N SER A 35 31.71 38.24 -10.32
CA SER A 35 33.07 37.68 -10.20
C SER A 35 33.45 36.78 -11.39
N GLY A 36 32.49 36.10 -12.02
CA GLY A 36 32.72 35.38 -13.27
C GLY A 36 33.06 36.33 -14.41
N THR A 37 32.30 37.41 -14.57
CA THR A 37 32.52 38.39 -15.65
C THR A 37 33.80 39.19 -15.44
N LEU A 38 34.02 39.72 -14.23
CA LEU A 38 35.25 40.45 -13.89
C LEU A 38 36.47 39.54 -13.86
N GLY A 39 36.33 38.30 -13.38
CA GLY A 39 37.41 37.32 -13.37
C GLY A 39 37.89 36.98 -14.78
N LEU A 40 36.97 36.92 -15.76
CA LEU A 40 37.32 36.68 -17.16
C LEU A 40 37.99 37.88 -17.81
N ILE A 41 37.52 39.11 -17.54
CA ILE A 41 38.16 40.33 -18.02
C ILE A 41 39.59 40.41 -17.44
N CYS A 42 39.74 40.20 -16.14
CA CYS A 42 41.04 40.19 -15.47
C CYS A 42 41.96 39.04 -15.93
N ALA A 43 41.41 37.92 -16.42
CA ALA A 43 42.20 36.82 -16.96
C ALA A 43 42.65 37.07 -18.41
N ALA A 44 41.87 37.80 -19.21
CA ALA A 44 42.19 38.11 -20.61
C ALA A 44 43.14 39.30 -20.76
N LEU A 45 43.12 40.24 -19.81
CA LEU A 45 43.88 41.49 -19.86
C LEU A 45 45.42 41.29 -19.84
N PRO A 46 46.02 40.46 -18.97
CA PRO A 46 47.48 40.31 -18.95
C PRO A 46 48.06 39.71 -20.24
N PRO A 47 47.48 38.67 -20.85
CA PRO A 47 47.84 38.22 -22.20
C PRO A 47 47.81 39.32 -23.26
N ALA A 48 46.74 40.12 -23.30
CA ALA A 48 46.57 41.21 -24.27
C ALA A 48 47.63 42.31 -24.10
N LEU A 49 47.90 42.71 -22.85
CA LEU A 49 48.93 43.70 -22.53
C LEU A 49 50.34 43.21 -22.87
N MET A 50 50.65 41.94 -22.59
CA MET A 50 51.95 41.35 -22.92
C MET A 50 52.16 41.24 -24.44
N PHE A 51 51.11 40.88 -25.19
CA PHE A 51 51.15 40.85 -26.65
C PHE A 51 51.35 42.25 -27.24
N ALA A 52 50.64 43.26 -26.74
CA ALA A 52 50.82 44.64 -27.16
C ALA A 52 52.23 45.15 -26.86
N PHE A 53 52.76 44.85 -25.67
CA PHE A 53 54.12 45.22 -25.30
C PHE A 53 55.17 44.59 -26.23
N ALA A 54 55.06 43.28 -26.50
CA ALA A 54 55.95 42.59 -27.44
C ALA A 54 55.83 43.15 -28.87
N SER A 55 54.62 43.40 -29.34
CA SER A 55 54.35 43.99 -30.66
C SER A 55 54.94 45.40 -30.78
N HIS A 56 54.84 46.21 -29.72
CA HIS A 56 55.44 47.54 -29.68
C HIS A 56 56.95 47.45 -29.90
N HIS A 57 57.65 46.62 -29.14
CA HIS A 57 59.10 46.46 -29.25
C HIS A 57 59.53 45.98 -30.65
N ALA A 58 58.80 45.05 -31.25
CA ALA A 58 59.10 44.54 -32.58
C ALA A 58 58.89 45.58 -33.70
N LEU A 59 57.93 46.50 -33.55
CA LEU A 59 57.56 47.46 -34.58
C LEU A 59 58.31 48.80 -34.49
N VAL A 60 58.89 49.15 -33.34
CA VAL A 60 59.66 50.41 -33.15
C VAL A 60 60.72 50.62 -34.25
N PRO A 61 61.52 49.62 -34.66
CA PRO A 61 62.52 49.81 -35.71
C PRO A 61 61.93 50.06 -37.11
N LEU A 62 60.67 49.67 -37.34
CA LEU A 62 60.03 49.71 -38.66
C LEU A 62 59.25 51.01 -38.90
N ILE A 63 58.52 51.46 -37.88
CA ILE A 63 57.53 52.55 -38.02
C ILE A 63 57.67 53.66 -36.97
N GLY A 64 58.75 53.61 -36.17
CA GLY A 64 59.01 54.56 -35.10
C GLY A 64 58.13 54.33 -33.87
N HIS A 65 58.44 55.06 -32.79
CA HIS A 65 57.83 54.83 -31.47
C HIS A 65 56.31 55.05 -31.45
N TYR A 66 55.84 56.19 -31.98
CA TYR A 66 54.42 56.52 -31.98
C TYR A 66 53.60 55.58 -32.88
N GLY A 67 54.12 55.22 -34.06
CA GLY A 67 53.47 54.25 -34.95
C GLY A 67 53.35 52.87 -34.31
N ALA A 68 54.43 52.38 -33.69
CA ALA A 68 54.44 51.10 -33.00
C ALA A 68 53.49 51.07 -31.80
N LEU A 69 53.38 52.19 -31.05
CA LEU A 69 52.46 52.31 -29.93
C LEU A 69 50.99 52.24 -30.36
N THR A 70 50.62 52.95 -31.43
CA THR A 70 49.25 52.92 -31.96
C THR A 70 48.85 51.52 -32.42
N VAL A 71 49.74 50.82 -33.15
CA VAL A 71 49.48 49.44 -33.61
C VAL A 71 49.38 48.47 -32.43
N ALA A 72 50.27 48.59 -31.44
CA ALA A 72 50.25 47.74 -30.24
C ALA A 72 48.95 47.89 -29.45
N ILE A 73 48.46 49.12 -29.24
CA ILE A 73 47.20 49.38 -28.54
C ILE A 73 46.01 48.79 -29.32
N ALA A 74 45.97 49.01 -30.64
CA ALA A 74 44.91 48.45 -31.49
C ALA A 74 44.87 46.92 -31.44
N LEU A 75 46.05 46.29 -31.46
CA LEU A 75 46.21 44.85 -31.33
C LEU A 75 45.80 44.33 -29.95
N ALA A 76 46.16 45.03 -28.85
CA ALA A 76 45.71 44.68 -27.50
C ALA A 76 44.18 44.68 -27.40
N ILE A 77 43.54 45.75 -27.87
CA ILE A 77 42.08 45.89 -27.85
C ILE A 77 41.42 44.80 -28.68
N ALA A 78 41.95 44.50 -29.87
CA ALA A 78 41.43 43.43 -30.72
C ALA A 78 41.56 42.05 -30.05
N LEU A 79 42.70 41.79 -29.40
CA LEU A 79 42.98 40.52 -28.72
C LEU A 79 42.12 40.35 -27.47
N GLU A 80 41.94 41.43 -26.70
CA GLU A 80 41.05 41.47 -25.54
C GLU A 80 39.58 41.28 -25.96
N ALA A 81 39.10 42.03 -26.96
CA ALA A 81 37.74 41.89 -27.48
C ALA A 81 37.47 40.48 -28.00
N THR A 82 38.45 39.87 -28.67
CA THR A 82 38.36 38.48 -29.14
C THR A 82 38.36 37.51 -27.96
N GLY A 83 39.28 37.67 -27.00
CA GLY A 83 39.37 36.82 -25.81
C GLY A 83 38.10 36.87 -24.97
N VAL A 84 37.57 38.07 -24.71
CA VAL A 84 36.30 38.30 -24.00
C VAL A 84 35.13 37.67 -24.75
N LYS A 85 35.07 37.81 -26.07
CA LYS A 85 33.99 37.20 -26.86
C LYS A 85 34.06 35.67 -26.83
N VAL A 86 35.26 35.09 -26.95
CA VAL A 86 35.46 33.63 -26.84
C VAL A 86 35.09 33.13 -25.45
N ALA A 87 35.47 33.87 -24.41
CA ALA A 87 35.16 33.56 -23.02
C ALA A 87 33.65 33.61 -22.74
N HIS A 88 32.97 34.66 -23.19
CA HIS A 88 31.51 34.78 -23.08
C HIS A 88 30.80 33.69 -23.87
N THR A 89 31.23 33.43 -25.11
CA THR A 89 30.63 32.37 -25.93
C THR A 89 30.81 31.01 -25.27
N ALA A 90 31.99 30.73 -24.70
CA ALA A 90 32.22 29.52 -23.93
C ALA A 90 31.29 29.45 -22.71
N LEU A 91 31.19 30.53 -21.92
CA LEU A 91 30.29 30.60 -20.77
C LEU A 91 28.82 30.43 -21.14
N ASP A 92 28.35 31.02 -22.24
CA ASP A 92 26.96 30.91 -22.69
C ASP A 92 26.64 29.47 -23.12
N PHE A 93 27.56 28.83 -23.86
CA PHE A 93 27.44 27.39 -24.17
C PHE A 93 27.47 26.53 -22.90
N PHE A 94 28.29 26.89 -21.92
CA PHE A 94 28.32 26.19 -20.63
C PHE A 94 27.02 26.38 -19.84
N ALA A 95 26.48 27.60 -19.77
CA ALA A 95 25.25 27.90 -19.04
C ALA A 95 24.03 27.20 -19.65
N THR A 96 24.04 27.01 -20.97
CA THR A 96 22.99 26.31 -21.72
C THR A 96 23.19 24.80 -21.79
N TRP A 97 24.33 24.26 -21.35
CA TRP A 97 24.62 22.83 -21.33
C TRP A 97 23.73 22.09 -20.31
N ARG A 98 22.53 21.70 -20.75
CA ARG A 98 21.69 20.70 -20.10
C ARG A 98 22.15 19.31 -20.51
N GLU A 99 22.27 18.41 -19.52
CA GLU A 99 22.63 17.00 -19.74
C GLU A 99 21.70 16.37 -20.78
N GLY A 100 22.24 16.08 -21.97
CA GLY A 100 21.54 15.41 -23.06
C GLY A 100 21.49 16.16 -24.39
N ASP A 101 21.81 17.46 -24.40
CA ASP A 101 21.82 18.23 -25.64
C ASP A 101 23.14 18.04 -26.42
N ARG A 102 23.06 17.30 -27.52
CA ARG A 102 24.22 17.04 -28.40
C ARG A 102 24.74 18.32 -29.05
N GLU A 103 23.90 19.34 -29.24
CA GLU A 103 24.31 20.61 -29.83
C GLU A 103 25.15 21.43 -28.85
N ALA A 104 24.80 21.40 -27.56
CA ALA A 104 25.58 22.07 -26.51
C ALA A 104 26.99 21.46 -26.35
N LEU A 105 27.13 20.14 -26.54
CA LEU A 105 28.45 19.49 -26.55
C LEU A 105 29.31 19.94 -27.74
N ALA A 106 28.72 20.06 -28.93
CA ALA A 106 29.43 20.55 -30.11
C ALA A 106 29.87 22.02 -29.94
N GLY A 107 29.00 22.86 -29.36
CA GLY A 107 29.31 24.24 -29.01
C GLY A 107 30.47 24.34 -28.00
N PHE A 108 30.46 23.51 -26.96
CA PHE A 108 31.54 23.44 -25.98
C PHE A 108 32.88 23.01 -26.59
N VAL A 109 32.88 21.96 -27.43
CA VAL A 109 34.10 21.51 -28.12
C VAL A 109 34.64 22.61 -29.02
N THR A 110 33.77 23.28 -29.76
CA THR A 110 34.16 24.39 -30.64
C THR A 110 34.76 25.55 -29.84
N ALA A 111 34.13 25.96 -28.73
CA ALA A 111 34.64 27.01 -27.86
C ALA A 111 35.96 26.65 -27.17
N SER A 112 36.14 25.37 -26.80
CA SER A 112 37.38 24.85 -26.23
C SER A 112 38.52 24.84 -27.23
N ILE A 113 38.24 24.41 -28.47
CA ILE A 113 39.21 24.45 -29.57
C ILE A 113 39.60 25.90 -29.86
N LEU A 114 38.63 26.81 -29.93
CA LEU A 114 38.89 28.22 -30.21
C LEU A 114 39.72 28.88 -29.10
N THR A 115 39.43 28.57 -27.84
CA THR A 115 40.24 29.00 -26.68
C THR A 115 41.66 28.42 -26.76
N GLY A 116 41.80 27.14 -27.11
CA GLY A 116 43.10 26.50 -27.30
C GLY A 116 43.94 27.15 -28.40
N VAL A 117 43.31 27.48 -29.54
CA VAL A 117 43.94 28.20 -30.65
C VAL A 117 44.36 29.60 -30.22
N TYR A 118 43.51 30.33 -29.51
CA TYR A 118 43.82 31.65 -28.96
C TYR A 118 45.05 31.60 -28.05
N LEU A 119 45.08 30.68 -27.08
CA LEU A 119 46.19 30.53 -26.14
C LEU A 119 47.48 30.14 -26.86
N ALA A 120 47.41 29.20 -27.81
CA ALA A 120 48.56 28.76 -28.59
C ALA A 120 49.13 29.88 -29.47
N SER A 121 48.26 30.63 -30.16
CA SER A 121 48.67 31.75 -31.02
C SER A 121 49.36 32.87 -30.22
N GLY A 122 48.85 33.19 -29.03
CA GLY A 122 49.46 34.18 -28.14
C GLY A 122 50.82 33.74 -27.60
N ALA A 123 50.93 32.47 -27.18
CA ALA A 123 52.20 31.90 -26.74
C ALA A 123 53.26 31.88 -27.86
N ILE A 124 52.87 31.49 -29.09
CA ILE A 124 53.77 31.49 -30.26
C ILE A 124 54.22 32.92 -30.57
N ALA A 125 53.32 33.90 -30.53
CA ALA A 125 53.67 35.28 -30.76
C ALA A 125 54.68 35.81 -29.74
N ILE A 126 54.50 35.52 -28.45
CA ILE A 126 55.46 35.90 -27.41
C ILE A 126 56.86 35.31 -27.68
N ILE A 127 56.92 34.06 -28.14
CA ILE A 127 58.19 33.40 -28.48
C ILE A 127 58.86 34.08 -29.68
N GLN A 128 58.08 34.53 -30.66
CA GLN A 128 58.61 35.12 -31.91
C GLN A 128 58.98 36.61 -31.80
N PHE A 129 58.24 37.41 -31.03
CA PHE A 129 58.37 38.87 -31.06
C PHE A 129 59.33 39.49 -30.05
N ASP A 130 59.74 38.75 -29.02
CA ASP A 130 60.64 39.29 -28.00
C ASP A 130 61.90 38.43 -27.89
N ASN A 131 63.09 39.02 -27.78
CA ASN A 131 64.34 38.28 -27.53
C ASN A 131 64.70 38.24 -26.03
N ASN A 132 63.97 38.95 -25.18
CA ASN A 132 64.21 38.99 -23.75
C ASN A 132 63.61 37.73 -23.07
N PRO A 133 64.44 36.87 -22.44
CA PRO A 133 63.96 35.65 -21.80
C PRO A 133 62.99 35.90 -20.64
N THR A 134 63.13 37.04 -19.94
CA THR A 134 62.28 37.38 -18.79
C THR A 134 60.86 37.74 -19.23
N ILE A 135 60.71 38.49 -20.33
CA ILE A 135 59.40 38.90 -20.86
C ILE A 135 58.69 37.68 -21.50
N ARG A 136 59.45 36.83 -22.20
CA ARG A 136 58.93 35.54 -22.71
C ARG A 136 58.34 34.69 -21.59
N LEU A 137 59.08 34.53 -20.49
CA LEU A 137 58.63 33.73 -19.36
C LEU A 137 57.39 34.34 -18.70
N ALA A 138 57.36 35.65 -18.48
CA ALA A 138 56.21 36.34 -17.90
C ALA A 138 54.96 36.21 -18.78
N GLY A 139 55.11 36.31 -20.10
CA GLY A 139 54.02 36.12 -21.06
C GLY A 139 53.51 34.67 -21.06
N LEU A 140 54.41 33.68 -21.11
CA LEU A 140 54.00 32.28 -21.06
C LEU A 140 53.27 31.93 -19.74
N LEU A 141 53.72 32.49 -18.62
CA LEU A 141 53.05 32.31 -17.32
C LEU A 141 51.64 32.93 -17.31
N SER A 142 51.44 34.12 -17.91
CA SER A 142 50.11 34.73 -17.97
C SER A 142 49.12 33.91 -18.80
N TYR A 143 49.56 33.37 -19.94
CA TYR A 143 48.76 32.45 -20.75
C TYR A 143 48.49 31.12 -20.04
N ALA A 144 49.45 30.58 -19.28
CA ALA A 144 49.25 29.37 -18.48
C ALA A 144 48.22 29.57 -17.36
N VAL A 145 48.29 30.71 -16.65
CA VAL A 145 47.30 31.06 -15.61
C VAL A 145 45.91 31.22 -16.22
N ALA A 146 45.80 31.91 -17.35
CA ALA A 146 44.53 32.02 -18.07
C ALA A 146 43.99 30.63 -18.45
N ALA A 147 44.82 29.75 -19.02
CA ALA A 147 44.43 28.39 -19.38
C ALA A 147 43.89 27.59 -18.18
N ILE A 148 44.58 27.66 -17.03
CA ILE A 148 44.15 26.98 -15.79
C ILE A 148 42.81 27.53 -15.31
N MET A 149 42.59 28.84 -15.35
CA MET A 149 41.32 29.45 -14.95
C MET A 149 40.17 29.02 -15.87
N TYR A 150 40.39 28.98 -17.19
CA TYR A 150 39.37 28.53 -18.15
C TYR A 150 39.03 27.05 -17.97
N ILE A 151 40.04 26.18 -17.87
CA ILE A 151 39.85 24.73 -17.70
C ILE A 151 39.24 24.42 -16.32
N GLY A 152 39.73 25.07 -15.27
CA GLY A 152 39.27 24.88 -13.89
C GLY A 152 37.81 25.28 -13.70
N SER A 153 37.41 26.43 -14.26
CA SER A 153 36.02 26.91 -14.18
C SER A 153 35.05 25.98 -14.92
N GLY A 154 35.44 25.49 -16.09
CA GLY A 154 34.65 24.50 -16.84
C GLY A 154 34.50 23.17 -16.08
N LEU A 155 35.58 22.68 -15.46
CA LEU A 155 35.57 21.42 -14.72
C LEU A 155 34.72 21.50 -13.44
N GLU A 156 34.83 22.58 -12.66
CA GLU A 156 34.04 22.76 -11.44
C GLU A 156 32.54 22.79 -11.75
N MET A 157 32.16 23.45 -12.84
CA MET A 157 30.78 23.53 -13.28
C MET A 157 30.23 22.15 -13.72
N MET A 158 31.03 21.35 -14.45
CA MET A 158 30.66 19.96 -14.78
C MET A 158 30.42 19.10 -13.54
N LEU A 159 31.25 19.24 -12.51
CA LEU A 159 31.10 18.51 -11.25
C LEU A 159 29.84 18.95 -10.48
N ARG A 160 29.46 20.22 -10.55
CA ARG A 160 28.22 20.73 -9.95
C ARG A 160 26.98 20.21 -10.67
N SER A 161 26.97 20.20 -12.01
CA SER A 161 25.83 19.70 -12.80
C SER A 161 25.55 18.21 -12.51
N ARG A 162 26.59 17.37 -12.45
CA ARG A 162 26.43 15.95 -12.09
C ARG A 162 25.86 15.75 -10.69
N LYS A 163 26.28 16.57 -9.72
CA LYS A 163 25.76 16.53 -8.35
C LYS A 163 24.29 16.97 -8.30
N ALA A 164 23.93 18.00 -9.05
CA ALA A 164 22.56 18.48 -9.12
C ALA A 164 21.61 17.45 -9.77
N GLY A 165 22.01 16.84 -10.89
CA GLY A 165 21.26 15.78 -11.55
C GLY A 165 21.03 14.57 -10.65
N ALA A 166 22.10 14.06 -10.01
CA ALA A 166 21.99 12.97 -9.04
C ALA A 166 21.06 13.29 -7.87
N PHE A 167 21.09 14.54 -7.37
CA PHE A 167 20.22 14.98 -6.28
C PHE A 167 18.74 15.01 -6.71
N THR A 168 18.43 15.48 -7.92
CA THR A 168 17.04 15.47 -8.42
C THR A 168 16.49 14.06 -8.59
N LEU A 169 17.30 13.13 -9.12
CA LEU A 169 16.91 11.73 -9.25
C LEU A 169 16.68 11.09 -7.88
N MET A 170 17.59 11.33 -6.93
CA MET A 170 17.45 10.83 -5.56
C MET A 170 16.20 11.39 -4.87
N ARG A 171 15.87 12.66 -5.09
CA ARG A 171 14.65 13.28 -4.59
C ARG A 171 13.39 12.67 -5.18
N GLN A 172 13.33 12.48 -6.50
CA GLN A 172 12.20 11.80 -7.16
C GLN A 172 12.04 10.37 -6.63
N GLN A 173 13.15 9.66 -6.43
CA GLN A 173 13.11 8.31 -5.86
C GLN A 173 12.60 8.33 -4.42
N MET A 174 13.03 9.30 -3.60
CA MET A 174 12.58 9.47 -2.22
C MET A 174 11.08 9.81 -2.14
N GLU A 175 10.59 10.69 -3.02
CA GLU A 175 9.17 11.02 -3.12
C GLU A 175 8.32 9.80 -3.54
N ALA A 176 8.81 9.00 -4.49
CA ALA A 176 8.17 7.74 -4.89
C ALA A 176 8.14 6.71 -3.74
N TRP A 177 9.24 6.58 -2.99
CA TRP A 177 9.29 5.73 -1.79
C TRP A 177 8.34 6.21 -0.69
N GLN A 178 8.23 7.52 -0.49
CA GLN A 178 7.33 8.11 0.51
C GLN A 178 5.86 7.89 0.13
N ALA A 179 5.51 8.03 -1.14
CA ALA A 179 4.17 7.72 -1.65
C ALA A 179 3.81 6.25 -1.43
N LYS A 180 4.74 5.34 -1.73
CA LYS A 180 4.56 3.88 -1.51
C LYS A 180 4.42 3.55 -0.03
N ALA A 181 5.18 4.18 0.85
CA ALA A 181 5.06 3.99 2.30
C ALA A 181 3.68 4.44 2.81
N LYS A 182 3.17 5.58 2.31
CA LYS A 182 1.84 6.08 2.67
C LYS A 182 0.72 5.15 2.18
N ASP A 183 0.82 4.61 0.96
CA ASP A 183 -0.12 3.61 0.43
C ASP A 183 -0.11 2.30 1.24
N LEU A 184 1.07 1.83 1.68
CA LEU A 184 1.16 0.66 2.56
C LEU A 184 0.55 0.93 3.94
N GLN A 185 0.75 2.13 4.48
CA GLN A 185 0.17 2.52 5.77
C GLN A 185 -1.36 2.55 5.72
N THR A 186 -1.96 3.09 4.66
CA THR A 186 -3.43 3.12 4.51
C THR A 186 -3.99 1.71 4.34
N LYS A 187 -3.33 0.84 3.56
CA LYS A 187 -3.71 -0.58 3.42
C LYS A 187 -3.64 -1.32 4.75
N LEU A 188 -2.59 -1.09 5.54
CA LEU A 188 -2.44 -1.70 6.86
C LEU A 188 -3.56 -1.26 7.81
N GLN A 189 -3.92 0.03 7.79
CA GLN A 189 -5.02 0.54 8.62
C GLN A 189 -6.37 -0.07 8.21
N ALA A 190 -6.64 -0.20 6.91
CA ALA A 190 -7.85 -0.85 6.41
C ALA A 190 -7.91 -2.34 6.78
N ALA A 191 -6.78 -3.05 6.70
CA ALA A 191 -6.68 -4.44 7.13
C ALA A 191 -6.93 -4.58 8.63
N ALA A 192 -6.34 -3.71 9.47
CA ALA A 192 -6.56 -3.72 10.92
C ALA A 192 -8.04 -3.48 11.29
N GLN A 193 -8.72 -2.56 10.58
CA GLN A 193 -10.16 -2.34 10.76
C GLN A 193 -10.97 -3.58 10.39
N SER A 194 -10.63 -4.25 9.29
CA SER A 194 -11.30 -5.46 8.83
C SER A 194 -11.15 -6.61 9.83
N VAL A 195 -9.96 -6.79 10.40
CA VAL A 195 -9.71 -7.76 11.49
C VAL A 195 -10.59 -7.44 12.71
N GLY A 196 -10.66 -6.18 13.12
CA GLY A 196 -11.52 -5.79 14.24
C GLY A 196 -13.02 -6.04 14.00
N VAL A 197 -13.50 -5.94 12.75
CA VAL A 197 -14.88 -6.33 12.40
C VAL A 197 -15.04 -7.85 12.50
N LEU A 198 -14.13 -8.62 11.92
CA LEU A 198 -14.14 -10.08 11.96
C LEU A 198 -14.13 -10.63 13.40
N GLU A 199 -13.34 -10.05 14.29
CA GLU A 199 -13.31 -10.43 15.71
C GLU A 199 -14.66 -10.21 16.41
N ARG A 200 -15.32 -9.07 16.16
CA ARG A 200 -16.66 -8.80 16.71
C ARG A 200 -17.69 -9.77 16.15
N THR A 201 -17.67 -10.04 14.85
CA THR A 201 -18.57 -11.00 14.22
C THR A 201 -18.35 -12.41 14.76
N LYS A 202 -17.09 -12.81 14.99
CA LYS A 202 -16.75 -14.08 15.63
C LYS A 202 -17.33 -14.17 17.04
N ALA A 203 -17.11 -13.16 17.87
CA ALA A 203 -17.66 -13.11 19.23
C ALA A 203 -19.20 -13.17 19.24
N GLN A 204 -19.85 -12.49 18.30
CA GLN A 204 -21.31 -12.56 18.13
C GLN A 204 -21.77 -13.97 17.76
N HIS A 205 -21.08 -14.65 16.85
CA HIS A 205 -21.40 -16.04 16.49
C HIS A 205 -21.19 -17.01 17.65
N GLU A 206 -20.10 -16.88 18.39
CA GLU A 206 -19.83 -17.69 19.59
C GLU A 206 -20.94 -17.51 20.64
N SER A 207 -21.40 -16.28 20.87
CA SER A 207 -22.52 -16.00 21.77
C SER A 207 -23.83 -16.64 21.29
N ARG A 208 -24.14 -16.58 19.99
CA ARG A 208 -25.34 -17.22 19.42
C ARG A 208 -25.28 -18.75 19.50
N ILE A 209 -24.11 -19.34 19.32
CA ILE A 209 -23.90 -20.78 19.47
C ILE A 209 -24.18 -21.18 20.91
N ALA A 210 -23.60 -20.49 21.90
CA ALA A 210 -23.85 -20.76 23.31
C ALA A 210 -25.33 -20.62 23.69
N GLU A 211 -26.03 -19.62 23.15
CA GLU A 211 -27.47 -19.46 23.34
C GLU A 211 -28.27 -20.64 22.77
N LEU A 212 -27.94 -21.09 21.56
CA LEU A 212 -28.59 -22.24 20.93
C LEU A 212 -28.33 -23.53 21.71
N GLU A 213 -27.09 -23.77 22.15
CA GLU A 213 -26.73 -24.92 22.99
C GLU A 213 -27.55 -24.94 24.29
N SER A 214 -27.74 -23.76 24.92
CA SER A 214 -28.56 -23.65 26.13
C SER A 214 -30.04 -23.97 25.90
N LYS A 215 -30.55 -23.77 24.68
CA LYS A 215 -31.94 -24.08 24.29
C LYS A 215 -32.12 -25.55 23.88
N VAL A 216 -31.10 -26.18 23.32
CA VAL A 216 -31.17 -27.59 22.88
C VAL A 216 -31.25 -28.54 24.07
N GLN A 217 -30.45 -28.34 25.12
CA GLN A 217 -30.46 -29.22 26.30
C GLN A 217 -31.85 -29.41 26.97
N PRO A 218 -32.64 -28.36 27.25
CA PRO A 218 -33.96 -28.53 27.84
C PRO A 218 -34.94 -29.19 26.86
N LEU A 219 -34.85 -28.91 25.56
CA LEU A 219 -35.68 -29.58 24.54
C LEU A 219 -35.39 -31.07 24.50
N GLU A 220 -34.13 -31.49 24.53
CA GLU A 220 -33.77 -32.92 24.61
C GLU A 220 -34.33 -33.58 25.88
N ARG A 221 -34.34 -32.88 27.02
CA ARG A 221 -34.96 -33.39 28.25
C ARG A 221 -36.47 -33.52 28.10
N GLN A 222 -37.15 -32.54 27.50
CA GLN A 222 -38.59 -32.59 27.24
C GLN A 222 -38.94 -33.75 26.31
N VAL A 223 -38.17 -33.98 25.24
CA VAL A 223 -38.36 -35.11 24.33
C VAL A 223 -38.25 -36.44 25.09
N ARG A 224 -37.19 -36.64 25.89
CA ARG A 224 -37.03 -37.86 26.71
C ARG A 224 -38.18 -38.08 27.70
N GLU A 225 -38.70 -36.99 28.29
CA GLU A 225 -39.85 -37.08 29.19
C GLU A 225 -41.14 -37.46 28.45
N LEU A 226 -41.38 -36.88 27.28
CA LEU A 226 -42.51 -37.22 26.42
C LEU A 226 -42.45 -38.68 25.95
N GLU A 227 -41.28 -39.17 25.56
CA GLU A 227 -41.07 -40.58 25.21
C GLU A 227 -41.41 -41.51 26.38
N LYS A 228 -40.98 -41.16 27.60
CA LYS A 228 -41.32 -41.94 28.81
C LYS A 228 -42.82 -41.97 29.07
N ARG A 229 -43.50 -40.81 28.98
CA ARG A 229 -44.96 -40.73 29.14
C ARG A 229 -45.69 -41.53 28.07
N ASN A 230 -45.24 -41.48 26.82
CA ASN A 230 -45.82 -42.26 25.74
C ASN A 230 -45.71 -43.77 26.00
N ASN A 231 -44.56 -44.25 26.47
CA ASN A 231 -44.37 -45.66 26.84
C ASN A 231 -45.28 -46.10 28.01
N GLN A 232 -45.47 -45.22 29.00
CA GLN A 232 -46.41 -45.47 30.10
C GLN A 232 -47.85 -45.57 29.61
N LEU A 233 -48.28 -44.66 28.73
CA LEU A 233 -49.61 -44.71 28.11
C LEU A 233 -49.81 -45.95 27.26
N ALA A 234 -48.81 -46.35 26.47
CA ALA A 234 -48.85 -47.58 25.68
C ALA A 234 -49.04 -48.82 26.57
N THR A 235 -48.33 -48.88 27.70
CA THR A 235 -48.47 -49.97 28.68
C THR A 235 -49.85 -49.97 29.34
N ALA A 236 -50.37 -48.79 29.70
CA ALA A 236 -51.71 -48.64 30.27
C ALA A 236 -52.81 -49.07 29.29
N ASN A 237 -52.69 -48.71 28.01
CA ASN A 237 -53.60 -49.16 26.96
C ASN A 237 -53.59 -50.68 26.80
N GLN A 238 -52.41 -51.31 26.75
CA GLN A 238 -52.32 -52.78 26.70
C GLN A 238 -52.98 -53.45 27.91
N HIS A 239 -52.90 -52.83 29.10
CA HIS A 239 -53.58 -53.35 30.28
C HIS A 239 -55.10 -53.24 30.17
N LEU A 240 -55.61 -52.09 29.73
CA LEU A 240 -57.05 -51.87 29.49
C LEU A 240 -57.59 -52.80 28.41
N GLU A 241 -56.87 -53.01 27.31
CA GLU A 241 -57.24 -53.96 26.26
C GLU A 241 -57.43 -55.38 26.82
N ARG A 242 -56.54 -55.83 27.72
CA ARG A 242 -56.69 -57.13 28.40
C ARG A 242 -57.90 -57.16 29.32
N GLN A 243 -58.16 -56.09 30.09
CA GLN A 243 -59.35 -56.02 30.95
C GLN A 243 -60.64 -56.07 30.12
N VAL A 244 -60.70 -55.35 29.00
CA VAL A 244 -61.84 -55.38 28.07
C VAL A 244 -62.03 -56.77 27.48
N ALA A 245 -60.96 -57.46 27.08
CA ALA A 245 -61.05 -58.83 26.61
C ALA A 245 -61.61 -59.79 27.68
N GLN A 246 -61.15 -59.65 28.94
CA GLN A 246 -61.66 -60.44 30.07
C GLN A 246 -63.15 -60.17 30.34
N LEU A 247 -63.57 -58.90 30.28
CA LEU A 247 -64.98 -58.51 30.43
C LEU A 247 -65.85 -59.09 29.32
N HIS A 248 -65.40 -59.02 28.05
CA HIS A 248 -66.11 -59.64 26.93
C HIS A 248 -66.25 -61.15 27.10
N ASP A 249 -65.23 -61.83 27.59
CA ASP A 249 -65.34 -63.27 27.87
C ASP A 249 -66.31 -63.56 29.01
N SER A 250 -66.36 -62.70 30.03
CA SER A 250 -67.27 -62.83 31.16
C SER A 250 -68.73 -62.62 30.73
N ASP A 251 -68.98 -61.62 29.89
CA ASP A 251 -70.28 -61.35 29.28
C ASP A 251 -70.74 -62.54 28.41
N ARG A 252 -69.85 -63.12 27.60
CA ARG A 252 -70.16 -64.34 26.83
C ARG A 252 -70.60 -65.50 27.72
N ILE A 253 -69.94 -65.70 28.87
CA ILE A 253 -70.33 -66.74 29.84
C ILE A 253 -71.71 -66.43 30.43
N LEU A 254 -71.97 -65.19 30.84
CA LEU A 254 -73.27 -64.79 31.38
C LEU A 254 -74.40 -64.96 30.36
N GLN A 255 -74.16 -64.59 29.09
CA GLN A 255 -75.12 -64.82 28.01
C GLN A 255 -75.42 -66.31 27.81
N ALA A 256 -74.43 -67.19 27.98
CA ALA A 256 -74.64 -68.64 27.94
C ALA A 256 -75.45 -69.18 29.14
N PHE A 257 -75.40 -68.51 30.29
CA PHE A 257 -76.19 -68.84 31.48
C PHE A 257 -77.65 -68.37 31.39
N ASN A 258 -77.93 -67.26 30.69
CA ASN A 258 -79.26 -66.67 30.58
C ASN A 258 -80.39 -67.67 30.18
N PRO A 259 -80.23 -68.56 29.18
CA PRO A 259 -81.26 -69.55 28.85
C PRO A 259 -81.55 -70.53 30.01
N LEU A 260 -80.53 -70.92 30.79
CA LEU A 260 -80.73 -71.81 31.95
C LEU A 260 -81.55 -71.13 33.05
N VAL A 261 -81.32 -69.85 33.32
CA VAL A 261 -82.08 -69.09 34.32
C VAL A 261 -83.54 -68.93 33.90
N GLN A 262 -83.79 -68.66 32.61
CA GLN A 262 -85.16 -68.61 32.07
C GLN A 262 -85.88 -69.95 32.19
N ASP A 263 -85.19 -71.05 31.92
CA ASP A 263 -85.73 -72.40 32.09
C ASP A 263 -86.11 -72.70 33.55
N ILE A 264 -85.25 -72.35 34.51
CA ILE A 264 -85.53 -72.49 35.95
C ILE A 264 -86.72 -71.61 36.36
N GLY A 265 -86.79 -70.36 35.87
CA GLY A 265 -87.91 -69.45 36.16
C GLY A 265 -89.26 -70.04 35.74
N ARG A 266 -89.35 -70.63 34.55
CA ARG A 266 -90.58 -71.28 34.04
C ARG A 266 -90.98 -72.50 34.86
N LEU A 267 -90.02 -73.29 35.33
CA LEU A 267 -90.25 -74.41 36.24
C LEU A 267 -90.88 -73.93 37.57
N LEU A 268 -90.39 -72.83 38.12
CA LEU A 268 -90.86 -72.30 39.41
C LEU A 268 -92.25 -71.63 39.31
N THR A 269 -92.62 -71.06 38.16
CA THR A 269 -93.95 -70.46 37.95
C THR A 269 -95.04 -71.48 37.64
N GLY A 270 -94.71 -72.77 37.55
CA GLY A 270 -95.69 -73.86 37.40
C GLY A 270 -96.22 -74.04 35.98
N ASP A 271 -95.54 -73.50 34.95
CA ASP A 271 -95.86 -73.83 33.56
C ASP A 271 -95.55 -75.32 33.32
N ALA A 272 -96.55 -76.08 32.87
CA ALA A 272 -96.40 -77.52 32.62
C ALA A 272 -95.46 -77.76 31.43
N ILE A 273 -94.19 -78.05 31.70
CA ILE A 273 -93.20 -78.43 30.69
C ILE A 273 -93.48 -79.87 30.26
N THR A 274 -93.68 -80.08 28.96
CA THR A 274 -93.96 -81.41 28.42
C THR A 274 -92.70 -82.30 28.44
N GLN A 275 -92.86 -83.62 28.57
CA GLN A 275 -91.72 -84.57 28.62
C GLN A 275 -90.81 -84.49 27.37
N ALA A 276 -91.38 -84.15 26.21
CA ALA A 276 -90.64 -83.91 24.97
C ALA A 276 -89.79 -82.63 25.02
N GLU A 277 -90.30 -81.56 25.64
CA GLU A 277 -89.52 -80.35 25.91
C GLU A 277 -88.42 -80.60 26.94
N ILE A 278 -88.63 -81.47 27.94
CA ILE A 278 -87.58 -81.83 28.89
C ILE A 278 -86.41 -82.51 28.18
N ALA A 279 -86.67 -83.45 27.26
CA ALA A 279 -85.60 -84.16 26.54
C ALA A 279 -84.82 -83.26 25.58
N THR A 280 -85.50 -82.38 24.85
CA THR A 280 -84.83 -81.39 23.98
C THR A 280 -84.05 -80.36 24.80
N ARG A 281 -84.60 -79.91 25.93
CA ARG A 281 -83.92 -78.96 26.83
C ARG A 281 -82.76 -79.58 27.59
N HIS A 282 -82.83 -80.86 27.97
CA HIS A 282 -81.70 -81.58 28.57
C HIS A 282 -80.51 -81.65 27.61
N ASN A 283 -80.76 -82.04 26.35
CA ASN A 283 -79.70 -82.08 25.34
C ASN A 283 -79.12 -80.69 25.06
N THR A 284 -79.97 -79.66 25.05
CA THR A 284 -79.54 -78.27 24.86
C THR A 284 -78.71 -77.78 26.06
N SER A 285 -79.14 -78.08 27.28
CA SER A 285 -78.43 -77.78 28.53
C SER A 285 -77.09 -78.49 28.60
N GLU A 286 -77.03 -79.79 28.32
CA GLU A 286 -75.77 -80.56 28.26
C GLU A 286 -74.80 -80.00 27.21
N SER A 287 -75.31 -79.61 26.04
CA SER A 287 -74.48 -79.00 25.00
C SER A 287 -73.93 -77.63 25.45
N THR A 288 -74.74 -76.86 26.18
CA THR A 288 -74.37 -75.54 26.71
C THR A 288 -73.35 -75.70 27.84
N VAL A 289 -73.56 -76.64 28.76
CA VAL A 289 -72.61 -77.00 29.83
C VAL A 289 -71.30 -77.51 29.26
N SER A 290 -71.34 -78.33 28.21
CA SER A 290 -70.14 -78.82 27.53
C SER A 290 -69.35 -77.69 26.87
N ARG A 291 -70.03 -76.74 26.22
CA ARG A 291 -69.38 -75.52 25.68
C ARG A 291 -68.77 -74.67 26.79
N MET A 292 -69.50 -74.42 27.87
CA MET A 292 -68.98 -73.67 29.03
C MET A 292 -67.74 -74.35 29.63
N LYS A 293 -67.78 -75.68 29.78
CA LYS A 293 -66.64 -76.45 30.29
C LYS A 293 -65.43 -76.38 29.36
N SER A 294 -65.62 -76.43 28.04
CA SER A 294 -64.52 -76.25 27.08
C SER A 294 -63.94 -74.83 27.11
N GLN A 295 -64.78 -73.80 27.28
CA GLN A 295 -64.36 -72.40 27.35
C GLN A 295 -63.59 -72.10 28.64
N LEU A 296 -63.98 -72.72 29.76
CA LEU A 296 -63.27 -72.61 31.04
C LEU A 296 -61.93 -73.36 31.01
N ASN A 297 -61.88 -74.59 30.49
CA ASN A 297 -60.65 -75.38 30.44
C ASN A 297 -59.64 -74.86 29.41
N GLY A 298 -60.08 -74.26 28.30
CA GLY A 298 -59.19 -73.64 27.32
C GLY A 298 -58.44 -72.42 27.85
N LYS A 299 -58.91 -71.78 28.93
CA LYS A 299 -58.29 -70.60 29.55
C LYS A 299 -57.24 -70.92 30.63
N ALA A 300 -57.16 -72.16 31.12
CA ALA A 300 -56.22 -72.53 32.19
C ALA A 300 -54.83 -72.96 31.68
N GLY A 301 -54.63 -73.02 30.35
CA GLY A 301 -53.45 -73.62 29.72
C GLY A 301 -52.60 -72.69 28.83
N GLY A 302 -52.81 -71.37 28.85
CA GLY A 302 -52.03 -70.39 28.07
C GLY A 302 -51.71 -69.16 28.90
#